data_AF-M5UL77-F1
#
_entry.id   AF-M5UL77-F1
#
_cell.length_a   1.000
_cell.length_b   1.000
_cell.length_c   1.000
_cell.angle_alpha   90.00
_cell.angle_beta   90.00
_cell.angle_gamma   90.00
#
_symmetry.space_group_name_H-M   'P 1'
#
loop_
_entity.id
_entity.type
_entity.pdbx_description
1 polymer ?
#
loop_
_entity_poly.entity_id
_entity_poly.type
_entity_poly.pdbx_seq_one_letter_code
_entity_poly.pdbx_strand_id
1 'polypeptide(L)'
;MEQNLKLIEEEIKEALRKNQTYTQTIMSMPGIGMITSLAILSYMGDCKRFSSAKQAAYYVGLVPRVDISGDSAYYGRIVNRGCHSIRRVIVQAAWSLVRCQHGGKLKEFYERLYSKKGAKKSIIAVSRKMIEVLYSMIRTGALFDSMPEEVLHRKLAQYGLM
;
A
#
# COMPACT_ATOMS: atom_id res chain seq x y z
N MET A 1 -7.56 15.79 26.08
CA MET A 1 -7.78 15.03 24.83
C MET A 1 -6.81 15.49 23.74
N GLU A 2 -6.71 16.80 23.46
CA GLU A 2 -5.77 17.35 22.46
C GLU A 2 -4.29 17.09 22.77
N GLN A 3 -3.88 17.13 24.05
CA GLN A 3 -2.51 16.83 24.46
C GLN A 3 -2.13 15.37 24.15
N ASN A 4 -3.04 14.42 24.37
CA ASN A 4 -2.80 13.00 24.06
C ASN A 4 -2.67 12.76 22.55
N LEU A 5 -3.44 13.51 21.74
CA LEU A 5 -3.33 13.41 20.28
C LEU A 5 -1.96 13.87 19.79
N LYS A 6 -1.48 15.02 20.29
CA LYS A 6 -0.15 15.55 19.95
C LYS A 6 0.97 14.58 20.36
N LEU A 7 0.86 13.99 21.55
CA LEU A 7 1.81 12.98 22.03
C LEU A 7 1.89 11.78 21.07
N ILE A 8 0.74 11.21 20.70
CA ILE A 8 0.69 10.09 19.76
C ILE A 8 1.27 10.49 18.39
N GLU A 9 0.95 11.68 17.89
CA GLU A 9 1.52 12.15 16.60
C GLU A 9 3.05 12.25 16.64
N GLU A 10 3.62 12.74 17.74
CA GLU A 10 5.08 12.78 17.89
C GLU A 10 5.69 11.37 17.99
N GLU A 11 5.08 10.44 18.73
CA GLU A 11 5.52 9.04 18.77
C GLU A 11 5.51 8.39 17.38
N ILE A 12 4.48 8.68 16.57
CA ILE A 12 4.39 8.21 15.19
C ILE A 12 5.56 8.78 14.37
N LYS A 13 5.83 10.09 14.47
CA LYS A 13 6.94 10.72 13.75
C LYS A 13 8.28 10.11 14.16
N GLU A 14 8.51 9.91 15.45
CA GLU A 14 9.73 9.28 15.96
C GLU A 14 9.92 7.86 15.41
N ALA A 15 8.87 7.03 15.42
CA ALA A 15 8.93 5.68 14.87
C ALA A 15 9.26 5.68 13.37
N LEU A 16 8.71 6.63 12.61
CA LEU A 16 8.96 6.77 11.18
C LEU A 16 10.35 7.34 10.87
N ARG A 17 10.85 8.28 11.68
CA ARG A 17 12.23 8.82 11.59
C ARG A 17 13.28 7.75 11.86
N LYS A 18 13.05 6.86 12.84
CA LYS A 18 13.92 5.70 13.10
C LYS A 18 14.05 4.76 11.88
N ASN A 19 13.06 4.78 10.98
CA ASN A 19 13.00 3.96 9.77
C ASN A 19 12.99 4.84 8.50
N GLN A 20 13.77 5.93 8.48
CA GLN A 20 13.67 6.99 7.47
C GLN A 20 13.67 6.48 6.03
N THR A 21 14.62 5.62 5.64
CA THR A 21 14.70 5.08 4.26
C THR A 21 13.45 4.31 3.87
N TYR A 22 12.93 3.46 4.78
CA TYR A 22 11.70 2.70 4.56
C TYR A 22 10.51 3.64 4.40
N THR A 23 10.39 4.62 5.29
CA THR A 23 9.34 5.64 5.30
C THR A 23 9.35 6.44 4.00
N GLN A 24 10.49 6.95 3.56
CA GLN A 24 10.63 7.71 2.30
C GLN A 24 10.22 6.85 1.11
N THR A 25 10.67 5.59 1.08
CA THR A 25 10.33 4.63 0.02
C THR A 25 8.82 4.45 -0.09
N ILE A 26 8.12 4.10 0.99
CA ILE A 26 6.67 3.87 0.92
C ILE A 26 5.88 5.16 0.73
N MET A 27 6.31 6.28 1.34
CA MET A 27 5.62 7.57 1.21
C MET A 27 5.78 8.18 -0.19
N SER A 28 6.74 7.73 -0.99
CA SER A 28 6.82 8.08 -2.42
C SER A 28 5.60 7.60 -3.22
N MET A 29 4.94 6.52 -2.78
CA MET A 29 3.71 6.07 -3.42
C MET A 29 2.52 6.97 -3.01
N PRO A 30 1.75 7.50 -3.98
CA PRO A 30 0.56 8.29 -3.68
C PRO A 30 -0.45 7.51 -2.84
N GLY A 31 -1.17 8.23 -1.97
CA GLY A 31 -2.15 7.64 -1.05
C GLY A 31 -1.56 7.08 0.25
N ILE A 32 -0.23 7.04 0.41
CA ILE A 32 0.42 6.61 1.64
C ILE A 32 0.87 7.83 2.46
N GLY A 33 0.14 8.16 3.52
CA GLY A 33 0.49 9.23 4.47
C GLY A 33 1.24 8.71 5.70
N MET A 34 1.45 9.56 6.70
CA MET A 34 2.13 9.23 7.96
C MET A 34 1.49 8.01 8.67
N ILE A 35 0.18 8.06 8.90
CA ILE A 35 -0.55 6.97 9.59
C ILE A 35 -0.55 5.67 8.76
N THR A 36 -0.75 5.78 7.45
CA THR A 36 -0.68 4.64 6.52
C THR A 36 0.70 4.00 6.54
N SER A 37 1.75 4.83 6.58
CA SER A 37 3.14 4.40 6.63
C SER A 37 3.43 3.64 7.91
N LEU A 38 3.00 4.16 9.05
CA LEU A 38 3.14 3.46 10.32
C LEU A 38 2.39 2.12 10.28
N ALA A 39 1.16 2.09 9.80
CA ALA A 39 0.40 0.84 9.69
C ALA A 39 1.11 -0.19 8.79
N ILE A 40 1.67 0.24 7.65
CA ILE A 40 2.46 -0.63 6.77
C ILE A 40 3.69 -1.14 7.50
N LEU A 41 4.45 -0.26 8.16
CA LEU A 41 5.63 -0.61 8.94
C LEU A 41 5.28 -1.61 10.06
N SER A 42 4.21 -1.38 10.82
CA SER A 42 3.80 -2.25 11.92
C SER A 42 3.29 -3.62 11.47
N TYR A 43 2.49 -3.69 10.40
CA TYR A 43 1.90 -4.95 9.95
C TYR A 43 2.80 -5.76 9.01
N MET A 44 3.51 -5.08 8.12
CA MET A 44 4.40 -5.74 7.15
C MET A 44 5.80 -5.97 7.72
N GLY A 45 6.28 -5.08 8.60
CA GLY A 45 7.62 -5.14 9.17
C GLY A 45 8.70 -5.21 8.09
N ASP A 46 9.73 -6.01 8.36
CA ASP A 46 10.73 -6.34 7.34
C ASP A 46 10.09 -7.20 6.22
N CYS A 47 10.05 -6.63 5.02
CA CYS A 47 9.52 -7.32 3.85
C CYS A 47 10.34 -8.55 3.45
N LYS A 48 11.58 -8.72 3.94
CA LYS A 48 12.35 -9.96 3.75
C LYS A 48 11.69 -11.19 4.35
N ARG A 49 10.75 -11.02 5.31
CA ARG A 49 9.97 -12.13 5.86
C ARG A 49 9.05 -12.80 4.83
N PHE A 50 8.74 -12.09 3.73
CA PHE A 50 7.96 -12.66 2.65
C PHE A 50 8.88 -13.12 1.52
N SER A 51 8.73 -14.38 1.11
CA SER A 51 9.47 -14.98 -0.01
C SER A 51 9.14 -14.36 -1.35
N SER A 52 7.97 -13.74 -1.49
CA SER A 52 7.54 -13.07 -2.71
C SER A 52 6.48 -11.98 -2.48
N ALA A 53 6.34 -11.09 -3.46
CA ALA A 53 5.26 -10.11 -3.53
C ALA A 53 3.86 -10.76 -3.45
N LYS A 54 3.69 -11.94 -4.04
CA LYS A 54 2.43 -12.71 -3.97
C LYS A 54 2.12 -13.17 -2.54
N GLN A 55 3.15 -13.56 -1.77
CA GLN A 55 2.99 -13.93 -0.37
C GLN A 55 2.62 -12.71 0.50
N ALA A 56 3.21 -11.53 0.22
CA ALA A 56 2.79 -10.29 0.87
C ALA A 56 1.31 -9.96 0.56
N ALA A 57 0.87 -10.09 -0.69
CA ALA A 57 -0.53 -9.90 -1.07
C ALA A 57 -1.47 -10.94 -0.41
N TYR A 58 -1.00 -12.18 -0.22
CA TYR A 58 -1.72 -13.22 0.51
C TYR A 58 -1.87 -12.86 1.99
N TYR A 59 -0.81 -12.39 2.64
CA TYR A 59 -0.84 -11.94 4.05
C TYR A 59 -1.87 -10.84 4.29
N VAL A 60 -1.98 -9.89 3.37
CA VAL A 60 -3.00 -8.83 3.42
C VAL A 60 -4.41 -9.39 3.11
N GLY A 61 -4.51 -10.51 2.41
CA GLY A 61 -5.76 -11.14 1.99
C GLY A 61 -6.39 -10.49 0.74
N LEU A 62 -5.53 -10.03 -0.19
CA LEU A 62 -5.93 -9.45 -1.48
C LEU A 62 -5.82 -10.42 -2.65
N VAL A 63 -5.66 -11.71 -2.37
CA VAL A 63 -5.65 -12.77 -3.39
C VAL A 63 -7.04 -13.39 -3.55
N PRO A 64 -7.43 -13.84 -4.75
CA PRO A 64 -8.67 -14.59 -4.93
C PRO A 64 -8.58 -15.94 -4.21
N ARG A 65 -9.71 -16.41 -3.70
CA ARG A 65 -9.92 -17.81 -3.36
C ARG A 65 -9.88 -18.63 -4.66
N VAL A 66 -9.13 -19.71 -4.63
CA VAL A 66 -9.05 -20.66 -5.74
C VAL A 66 -9.69 -21.97 -5.28
N ASP A 67 -10.69 -22.43 -6.01
CA ASP A 67 -11.30 -23.74 -5.82
C ASP A 67 -10.89 -24.59 -7.03
N ILE A 68 -10.17 -25.69 -6.79
CA ILE A 68 -9.65 -26.59 -7.82
C ILE A 68 -10.39 -27.92 -7.71
N SER A 69 -11.01 -28.38 -8.80
CA SER A 69 -11.72 -29.65 -8.88
C SER A 69 -11.33 -30.37 -10.17
N GLY A 70 -10.66 -31.52 -10.06
CA GLY A 70 -10.07 -32.21 -11.22
C GLY A 70 -9.13 -31.27 -11.99
N ASP A 71 -9.37 -31.13 -13.29
CA ASP A 71 -8.58 -30.27 -14.20
C ASP A 71 -9.06 -28.81 -14.25
N SER A 72 -10.10 -28.44 -13.50
CA SER A 72 -10.67 -27.08 -13.53
C SER A 72 -10.28 -26.25 -12.31
N ALA A 73 -9.90 -24.98 -12.56
CA ALA A 73 -9.61 -24.00 -11.51
C ALA A 73 -10.60 -22.81 -11.59
N TYR A 74 -11.31 -22.56 -10.50
CA TYR A 74 -12.24 -21.44 -10.35
C TYR A 74 -11.67 -20.37 -9.43
N TYR A 75 -11.72 -19.10 -9.88
CA TYR A 75 -11.24 -17.94 -9.12
C TYR A 75 -12.40 -17.10 -8.60
N GLY A 76 -12.61 -17.13 -7.28
CA GLY A 76 -13.72 -16.47 -6.61
C GLY A 76 -13.39 -15.11 -5.99
N ARG A 77 -14.08 -14.79 -4.89
CA ARG A 77 -13.86 -13.58 -4.07
C ARG A 77 -12.45 -13.59 -3.45
N ILE A 78 -12.01 -12.45 -2.93
CA ILE A 78 -10.78 -12.43 -2.13
C ILE A 78 -10.88 -13.35 -0.92
N VAL A 79 -9.76 -13.94 -0.52
CA VAL A 79 -9.70 -14.78 0.67
C VAL A 79 -10.12 -13.99 1.91
N ASN A 80 -10.92 -14.60 2.78
CA ASN A 80 -11.25 -13.97 4.05
C ASN A 80 -10.01 -13.93 4.97
N ARG A 81 -9.16 -14.96 4.86
CA ARG A 81 -7.88 -15.09 5.58
C ARG A 81 -6.94 -13.92 5.26
N GLY A 82 -6.18 -13.47 6.25
CA GLY A 82 -5.24 -12.35 6.16
C GLY A 82 -5.56 -11.22 7.14
N CYS A 83 -4.67 -10.25 7.24
CA CYS A 83 -4.84 -9.15 8.20
C CYS A 83 -5.83 -8.09 7.65
N HIS A 84 -7.04 -8.03 8.22
CA HIS A 84 -8.08 -7.10 7.80
C HIS A 84 -7.71 -5.63 8.00
N SER A 85 -6.93 -5.32 9.03
CA SER A 85 -6.51 -3.94 9.34
C SER A 85 -5.65 -3.37 8.22
N ILE A 86 -4.57 -4.05 7.84
CA ILE A 86 -3.74 -3.62 6.72
C ILE A 86 -4.51 -3.66 5.38
N ARG A 87 -5.41 -4.62 5.19
CA ARG A 87 -6.27 -4.66 3.99
C ARG A 87 -7.09 -3.37 3.83
N ARG A 88 -7.74 -2.90 4.90
CA ARG A 88 -8.49 -1.64 4.87
C ARG A 88 -7.59 -0.46 4.55
N VAL A 89 -6.44 -0.38 5.21
CA VAL A 89 -5.44 0.69 5.00
C VAL A 89 -5.00 0.75 3.54
N ILE A 90 -4.64 -0.40 2.95
CA ILE A 90 -4.19 -0.49 1.55
C ILE A 90 -5.32 -0.14 0.57
N VAL A 91 -6.55 -0.61 0.82
CA VAL A 91 -7.68 -0.28 -0.07
C VAL A 91 -7.98 1.22 -0.04
N GLN A 92 -7.89 1.87 1.12
CA GLN A 92 -8.03 3.33 1.21
C GLN A 92 -6.87 4.08 0.53
N ALA A 93 -5.64 3.59 0.71
CA ALA A 93 -4.48 4.16 0.04
C ALA A 93 -4.59 4.03 -1.49
N ALA A 94 -5.08 2.88 -2.00
CA ALA A 94 -5.35 2.67 -3.41
C ALA A 94 -6.41 3.63 -3.94
N TRP A 95 -7.46 3.91 -3.18
CA TRP A 95 -8.48 4.89 -3.56
C TRP A 95 -7.90 6.29 -3.73
N SER A 96 -7.03 6.70 -2.80
CA SER A 96 -6.32 7.97 -2.89
C SER A 96 -5.34 7.99 -4.07
N LEU A 97 -4.66 6.87 -4.34
CA LEU A 97 -3.73 6.73 -5.46
C LEU A 97 -4.41 6.94 -6.80
N VAL A 98 -5.55 6.27 -7.05
CA VAL A 98 -6.22 6.34 -8.37
C VAL A 98 -6.82 7.72 -8.66
N ARG A 99 -7.06 8.53 -7.61
CA ARG A 99 -7.50 9.92 -7.74
C ARG A 99 -6.34 10.92 -7.86
N CYS A 100 -5.12 10.51 -7.54
CA CYS A 100 -3.96 11.38 -7.60
C CYS A 100 -3.49 11.57 -9.05
N GLN A 101 -3.00 12.77 -9.38
CA GLN A 101 -2.37 13.04 -10.67
C GLN A 101 -1.12 12.18 -10.90
N HIS A 102 -0.38 11.87 -9.82
CA HIS A 102 0.85 11.07 -9.85
C HIS A 102 0.62 9.57 -9.68
N GLY A 103 -0.63 9.07 -9.83
CA GLY A 103 -0.96 7.66 -9.64
C GLY A 103 -0.35 6.70 -10.69
N GLY A 104 0.15 7.24 -11.80
CA GLY A 104 0.96 6.51 -12.78
C GLY A 104 0.33 5.24 -13.34
N LYS A 105 1.16 4.22 -13.57
CA LYS A 105 0.74 2.92 -14.12
C LYS A 105 -0.34 2.21 -13.28
N LEU A 106 -0.39 2.45 -11.97
CA LEU A 106 -1.42 1.88 -11.09
C LEU A 106 -2.79 2.55 -11.31
N LYS A 107 -2.81 3.86 -11.54
CA LYS A 107 -4.01 4.60 -11.95
C LYS A 107 -4.49 4.16 -13.33
N GLU A 108 -3.60 4.07 -14.32
CA GLU A 108 -3.95 3.56 -15.65
C GLU A 108 -4.51 2.14 -15.59
N PHE A 109 -3.93 1.29 -14.74
CA PHE A 109 -4.43 -0.07 -14.51
C PHE A 109 -5.84 -0.07 -13.91
N TYR A 110 -6.14 0.84 -12.98
CA TYR A 110 -7.50 1.03 -12.47
C TYR A 110 -8.48 1.39 -13.59
N GLU A 111 -8.15 2.41 -14.39
CA GLU A 111 -9.02 2.93 -15.45
C GLU A 111 -9.33 1.86 -16.51
N ARG A 112 -8.33 1.09 -16.95
CA ARG A 112 -8.53 -0.03 -17.88
C ARG A 112 -9.49 -1.10 -17.35
N LEU A 113 -9.45 -1.38 -16.05
CA LEU A 113 -10.32 -2.36 -15.41
C LEU A 113 -11.70 -1.79 -15.11
N TYR A 114 -11.78 -0.51 -14.77
CA TYR A 114 -12.99 0.18 -14.37
C TYR A 114 -14.08 0.02 -15.42
N SER A 115 -13.76 0.28 -16.69
CA SER A 115 -14.71 0.18 -17.80
C SER A 115 -15.25 -1.23 -18.04
N LYS A 116 -14.55 -2.28 -17.57
CA LYS A 116 -14.92 -3.69 -17.79
C LYS A 116 -15.54 -4.36 -16.57
N LYS A 117 -15.13 -3.96 -15.36
CA LYS A 117 -15.42 -4.69 -14.11
C LYS A 117 -16.07 -3.81 -13.03
N GLY A 118 -16.17 -2.50 -13.26
CA GLY A 118 -16.67 -1.53 -12.31
C GLY A 118 -15.71 -1.20 -11.17
N ALA A 119 -16.07 -0.21 -10.36
CA ALA A 119 -15.21 0.40 -9.36
C ALA A 119 -14.66 -0.58 -8.31
N LYS A 120 -15.55 -1.37 -7.69
CA LYS A 120 -15.21 -2.25 -6.55
C LYS A 120 -14.23 -3.36 -6.92
N LYS A 121 -14.40 -4.00 -8.08
CA LYS A 121 -13.47 -5.05 -8.54
C LYS A 121 -12.12 -4.45 -8.94
N SER A 122 -12.16 -3.29 -9.58
CA SER A 122 -10.96 -2.60 -10.06
C SER A 122 -10.09 -2.10 -8.92
N ILE A 123 -10.68 -1.53 -7.87
CA ILE A 123 -9.89 -1.05 -6.73
C ILE A 123 -9.21 -2.19 -5.97
N ILE A 124 -9.86 -3.36 -5.86
CA ILE A 124 -9.25 -4.53 -5.21
C ILE A 124 -8.07 -5.05 -6.03
N ALA A 125 -8.20 -5.07 -7.37
CA ALA A 125 -7.09 -5.44 -8.25
C ALA A 125 -5.91 -4.47 -8.11
N VAL A 126 -6.18 -3.17 -8.03
CA VAL A 126 -5.16 -2.13 -7.81
C VAL A 126 -4.54 -2.26 -6.43
N SER A 127 -5.33 -2.51 -5.38
CA SER A 127 -4.86 -2.71 -4.01
C SER A 127 -3.88 -3.88 -3.93
N ARG A 128 -4.18 -4.99 -4.63
CA ARG A 128 -3.26 -6.12 -4.75
C ARG A 128 -1.95 -5.70 -5.42
N LYS A 129 -2.05 -5.03 -6.58
CA LYS A 129 -0.88 -4.59 -7.34
C LYS A 129 -0.03 -3.58 -6.55
N MET A 130 -0.69 -2.70 -5.79
CA MET A 130 -0.06 -1.73 -4.89
C MET A 130 0.84 -2.42 -3.87
N ILE A 131 0.36 -3.49 -3.21
CA ILE A 131 1.19 -4.29 -2.28
C ILE A 131 2.36 -4.97 -3.00
N GLU A 132 2.14 -5.51 -4.19
CA GLU A 132 3.21 -6.16 -4.96
C GLU A 132 4.31 -5.16 -5.36
N VAL A 133 3.93 -3.92 -5.71
CA VAL A 133 4.85 -2.83 -6.01
C VAL A 133 5.55 -2.34 -4.74
N LEU A 134 4.83 -2.12 -3.64
CA LEU A 134 5.42 -1.72 -2.35
C LEU A 134 6.45 -2.73 -1.85
N TYR A 135 6.14 -4.04 -1.94
CA TYR A 135 7.09 -5.09 -1.60
C TYR A 135 8.40 -4.95 -2.39
N SER A 136 8.28 -4.68 -3.70
CA SER A 136 9.43 -4.54 -4.59
C SER A 136 10.23 -3.26 -4.28
N MET A 137 9.55 -2.14 -4.03
CA MET A 137 10.15 -0.87 -3.65
C MET A 137 10.91 -0.99 -2.32
N ILE A 138 10.29 -1.54 -1.28
CA ILE A 138 10.92 -1.74 0.04
C ILE A 138 12.19 -2.60 -0.08
N ARG A 139 12.15 -3.62 -0.94
CA ARG A 139 13.29 -4.52 -1.16
C ARG A 139 14.44 -3.90 -1.94
N THR A 140 14.15 -2.97 -2.83
CA THR A 140 15.15 -2.34 -3.72
C THR A 140 15.61 -0.99 -3.21
N GLY A 141 14.85 -0.36 -2.30
CA GLY A 141 15.01 1.03 -1.92
C GLY A 141 14.57 2.01 -3.00
N ALA A 142 13.95 1.54 -4.09
CA ALA A 142 13.51 2.38 -5.20
C ALA A 142 12.24 3.16 -4.84
N LEU A 143 12.21 4.43 -5.24
CA LEU A 143 11.03 5.29 -5.13
C LEU A 143 9.98 4.94 -6.19
N PHE A 144 8.74 5.38 -5.98
CA PHE A 144 7.65 5.15 -6.92
C PHE A 144 7.84 6.01 -8.18
N ASP A 145 8.02 5.35 -9.33
CA ASP A 145 8.40 5.97 -10.62
C ASP A 145 7.62 7.24 -11.02
N SER A 146 6.33 7.31 -10.68
CA SER A 146 5.45 8.40 -11.16
C SER A 146 5.37 9.60 -10.22
N MET A 147 6.08 9.57 -9.10
CA MET A 147 6.09 10.65 -8.11
C MET A 147 7.34 11.51 -8.28
N PRO A 148 7.20 12.82 -8.60
CA PRO A 148 8.34 13.73 -8.64
C PRO A 148 8.96 13.91 -7.25
N GLU A 149 10.28 14.05 -7.18
CA GLU A 149 11.03 14.19 -5.92
C GLU A 149 10.61 15.44 -5.14
N GLU A 150 10.29 16.54 -5.83
CA GLU A 150 9.87 17.78 -5.18
C GLU A 150 8.55 17.62 -4.43
N VAL A 151 7.64 16.82 -4.99
CA VAL A 151 6.33 16.53 -4.36
C VAL A 151 6.53 15.63 -3.14
N LEU A 152 7.43 14.65 -3.23
CA LEU A 152 7.80 13.81 -2.09
C LEU A 152 8.46 14.63 -0.97
N HIS A 153 9.43 15.49 -1.30
CA HIS A 153 10.10 16.36 -0.32
C HIS A 153 9.11 17.28 0.38
N ARG A 154 8.19 17.93 -0.36
CA ARG A 154 7.14 18.75 0.22
C ARG A 154 6.27 17.96 1.20
N LYS A 155 5.91 16.73 0.82
CA LYS A 155 5.11 15.82 1.66
C LYS A 155 5.86 15.42 2.93
N LEU A 156 7.14 15.06 2.83
CA LEU A 156 7.95 14.70 4.00
C LEU A 156 8.15 15.89 4.94
N ALA A 157 8.41 17.08 4.39
CA ALA A 157 8.52 18.31 5.16
C ALA A 157 7.20 18.66 5.87
N GLN A 158 6.05 18.51 5.20
CA GLN A 158 4.73 18.71 5.79
C GLN A 158 4.49 17.83 7.02
N TYR A 159 5.01 16.59 7.02
CA TYR A 159 4.90 15.67 8.15
C TYR A 159 6.04 15.81 9.18
N GLY A 160 7.01 16.69 8.95
CA GLY A 160 8.20 16.82 9.81
C GLY A 160 9.10 15.57 9.78
N LEU A 161 9.15 14.85 8.66
CA LEU A 161 9.92 13.62 8.47
C LEU A 161 11.21 13.82 7.65
N MET A 162 11.49 15.07 7.29
CA MET A 162 12.76 15.52 6.72
C MET A 162 13.76 15.77 7.85
#